data_AF-A0A316WU13-F1
#
_entry.id   AF-A0A316WU13-F1
#
_cell.length_a   1.000
_cell.length_b   1.000
_cell.length_c   1.000
_cell.angle_alpha   90.00
_cell.angle_beta   90.00
_cell.angle_gamma   90.00
#
_symmetry.space_group_name_H-M   'P 1'
#
loop_
_entity.id
_entity.type
_entity.pdbx_description
1 polymer ?
#
loop_
_entity_poly.entity_id
_entity_poly.type
_entity_poly.pdbx_seq_one_letter_code
_entity_poly.pdbx_strand_id
1 'polypeptide(L)'
;MKKFILKKFHIIVLIVVFLFIIFCLISANLGINNILKNPKYTIGEATSDWHYKNNNGVGIDYKYHVNGITYSKTANYSYQKGDKFLIIFDSIKPDNSAILDIYSIENYLIDLKVPSKGWKYQDVPFNIDSNTIKKYVQDWNVEPFEYIQK
;
A
#
# COMPACT_ATOMS: atom_id res chain seq x y z
N MET A 1 -35.49 33.37 9.43
CA MET A 1 -34.24 32.60 9.19
C MET A 1 -34.39 31.09 9.36
N LYS A 2 -34.86 30.57 10.50
CA LYS A 2 -34.98 29.11 10.75
C LYS A 2 -35.75 28.32 9.68
N LYS A 3 -36.87 28.86 9.16
CA LYS A 3 -37.70 28.22 8.12
C LYS A 3 -37.00 28.04 6.75
N PHE A 4 -36.11 28.98 6.37
CA PHE A 4 -35.37 28.90 5.12
C PHE A 4 -34.22 27.89 5.17
N ILE A 5 -33.53 27.85 6.33
CA ILE A 5 -32.47 26.87 6.58
C ILE A 5 -33.06 25.46 6.60
N LEU A 6 -34.21 25.24 7.25
CA LEU A 6 -34.87 23.94 7.26
C LEU A 6 -35.26 23.46 5.85
N LYS A 7 -35.77 24.36 5.01
CA LYS A 7 -36.26 24.04 3.66
C LYS A 7 -35.15 23.77 2.65
N LYS A 8 -33.97 24.38 2.85
CA LYS A 8 -32.76 24.17 2.01
C LYS A 8 -31.70 23.31 2.69
N PHE A 9 -32.00 22.72 3.84
CA PHE A 9 -31.06 21.92 4.63
C PHE A 9 -30.47 20.78 3.81
N HIS A 10 -31.29 20.08 3.02
CA HIS A 10 -30.83 19.01 2.13
C HIS A 10 -29.81 19.50 1.08
N ILE A 11 -29.95 20.72 0.56
CA ILE A 11 -29.00 21.29 -0.39
C ILE A 11 -27.66 21.60 0.31
N ILE A 12 -27.71 22.13 1.53
CA ILE A 12 -26.51 22.41 2.34
C ILE A 12 -25.78 21.10 2.65
N VAL A 13 -26.51 20.07 3.08
CA VAL A 13 -25.95 18.74 3.35
C VAL A 13 -25.32 18.14 2.09
N LEU A 14 -25.99 18.24 0.95
CA LEU A 14 -25.48 17.73 -0.33
C LEU A 14 -24.16 18.41 -0.74
N ILE A 15 -24.05 19.73 -0.57
CA ILE A 15 -22.80 20.47 -0.83
C ILE A 15 -21.69 20.00 0.11
N VAL A 16 -21.98 19.83 1.40
CA VAL A 16 -20.98 19.37 2.39
C VAL A 16 -20.50 17.95 2.06
N VAL A 17 -21.41 17.03 1.73
CA VAL A 17 -21.06 15.67 1.33
C VAL A 17 -20.23 15.68 0.06
N PHE A 18 -20.58 16.50 -0.93
CA PHE A 18 -19.82 16.61 -2.18
C PHE A 18 -18.40 17.14 -1.95
N LEU A 19 -18.24 18.20 -1.14
CA LEU A 19 -16.92 18.72 -0.75
C LEU A 19 -16.11 17.68 0.04
N PHE A 20 -16.77 16.91 0.90
CA PHE A 20 -16.13 15.83 1.65
C PHE A 20 -15.61 14.72 0.71
N ILE A 21 -16.41 14.31 -0.28
CA ILE A 21 -15.98 13.34 -1.30
C ILE A 21 -14.75 13.85 -2.06
N ILE A 22 -14.77 15.11 -2.52
CA ILE A 22 -13.62 15.73 -3.20
C ILE A 22 -12.39 15.72 -2.30
N PHE A 23 -12.54 16.11 -1.03
CA PHE A 23 -11.45 16.12 -0.06
C PHE A 23 -10.87 14.71 0.16
N CYS A 24 -11.71 13.69 0.30
CA CYS A 24 -11.29 12.29 0.40
C CYS A 24 -10.50 11.83 -0.83
N LEU A 25 -10.97 12.16 -2.04
CA LEU A 25 -10.29 11.82 -3.29
C LEU A 25 -8.90 12.48 -3.39
N ILE A 26 -8.80 13.77 -3.06
CA ILE A 26 -7.51 14.49 -3.06
C ILE A 26 -6.56 13.89 -2.02
N SER A 27 -7.06 13.60 -0.81
CA SER A 27 -6.24 13.06 0.29
C SER A 27 -5.68 11.68 -0.05
N ALA A 28 -6.48 10.81 -0.67
CA ALA A 28 -6.03 9.50 -1.13
C ALA A 28 -4.93 9.61 -2.19
N ASN A 29 -5.09 10.50 -3.17
CA ASN A 29 -4.11 10.71 -4.23
C ASN A 29 -2.80 11.31 -3.69
N LEU A 30 -2.85 12.16 -2.67
CA LEU A 30 -1.65 12.72 -2.03
C LEU A 30 -0.81 11.63 -1.35
N GLY A 31 -1.42 10.63 -0.73
CA GLY A 31 -0.71 9.49 -0.12
C GLY A 31 0.14 8.75 -1.14
N ILE A 32 -0.47 8.34 -2.26
CA ILE A 32 0.19 7.63 -3.36
C ILE A 32 1.35 8.44 -3.95
N ASN A 33 1.11 9.72 -4.24
CA ASN A 33 2.15 10.59 -4.82
C ASN A 33 3.33 10.83 -3.87
N ASN A 34 3.11 10.79 -2.55
CA ASN A 34 4.19 10.94 -1.57
C ASN A 34 5.14 9.74 -1.57
N ILE A 35 4.64 8.51 -1.74
CA ILE A 35 5.49 7.30 -1.86
C ILE A 35 6.47 7.45 -3.03
N LEU A 36 5.97 7.92 -4.18
CA LEU A 36 6.76 8.07 -5.40
C LEU A 36 7.74 9.25 -5.38
N LYS A 37 7.60 10.20 -4.44
CA LYS A 37 8.47 11.37 -4.34
C LYS A 37 9.81 11.05 -3.70
N ASN A 38 9.82 10.22 -2.65
CA ASN A 38 11.04 9.77 -1.97
C ASN A 38 11.02 8.26 -1.74
N PRO A 39 10.95 7.45 -2.83
CA PRO A 39 10.71 6.04 -2.73
C PRO A 39 11.93 5.31 -2.18
N LYS A 40 11.66 4.40 -1.25
CA LYS A 40 12.62 3.40 -0.81
C LYS A 40 11.98 2.03 -0.77
N TYR A 41 12.84 1.02 -0.74
CA TYR A 41 12.42 -0.36 -0.87
C TYR A 41 12.89 -1.18 0.33
N THR A 42 12.04 -2.11 0.73
CA THR A 42 12.32 -3.06 1.82
C THR A 42 11.58 -4.36 1.55
N ILE A 43 11.81 -5.35 2.40
CA ILE A 43 11.10 -6.63 2.35
C ILE A 43 10.00 -6.65 3.40
N GLY A 44 8.80 -7.00 2.94
CA GLY A 44 7.69 -7.39 3.79
C GLY A 44 7.63 -8.89 3.96
N GLU A 45 6.99 -9.33 5.04
CA GLU A 45 6.74 -10.74 5.32
C GLU A 45 5.28 -10.91 5.76
N ALA A 46 4.56 -11.83 5.12
CA ALA A 46 3.23 -12.23 5.54
C ALA A 46 3.27 -12.90 6.92
N THR A 47 2.51 -12.40 7.88
CA THR A 47 2.45 -12.92 9.25
C THR A 47 1.26 -13.85 9.49
N SER A 48 0.27 -13.83 8.60
CA SER A 48 -0.90 -14.71 8.62
C SER A 48 -1.09 -15.35 7.26
N ASP A 49 -1.70 -16.53 7.25
CA ASP A 49 -2.28 -17.07 6.03
C ASP A 49 -3.48 -16.22 5.59
N TRP A 50 -3.91 -16.42 4.35
CA TRP A 50 -5.11 -15.82 3.81
C TRP A 50 -6.31 -16.17 4.69
N HIS A 51 -6.95 -15.16 5.27
CA HIS A 51 -8.05 -15.36 6.20
C HIS A 51 -9.16 -14.34 5.98
N TYR A 52 -10.39 -14.76 6.27
CA TYR A 52 -11.54 -13.88 6.30
C TYR A 52 -11.46 -12.97 7.52
N LYS A 53 -11.48 -11.66 7.31
CA LYS A 53 -11.76 -10.72 8.40
C LYS A 53 -13.21 -10.85 8.82
N ASN A 54 -13.47 -10.79 10.12
CA ASN A 54 -14.83 -10.74 10.66
C ASN A 54 -15.67 -9.53 10.20
N ASN A 55 -15.13 -8.59 9.40
CA ASN A 55 -15.80 -7.34 9.01
C ASN A 55 -15.24 -6.70 7.71
N ASN A 56 -15.39 -7.34 6.53
CA ASN A 56 -15.24 -6.75 5.18
C ASN A 56 -13.91 -6.96 4.42
N GLY A 57 -13.47 -8.21 4.28
CA GLY A 57 -12.50 -8.55 3.24
C GLY A 57 -11.72 -9.81 3.55
N VAL A 58 -11.11 -10.38 2.51
CA VAL A 58 -10.11 -11.42 2.65
C VAL A 58 -8.74 -10.84 2.37
N GLY A 59 -7.71 -11.38 2.99
CA GLY A 59 -6.35 -10.88 2.81
C GLY A 59 -5.38 -11.45 3.81
N ILE A 60 -4.20 -10.84 3.85
CA ILE A 60 -3.10 -11.24 4.70
C ILE A 60 -2.66 -10.07 5.58
N ASP A 61 -2.33 -10.38 6.82
CA ASP A 61 -1.55 -9.49 7.67
C ASP A 61 -0.08 -9.67 7.34
N TYR A 62 0.66 -8.56 7.31
CA TYR A 62 2.08 -8.55 7.05
C TYR A 62 2.80 -7.50 7.88
N LYS A 63 4.12 -7.66 7.97
CA LYS A 63 5.00 -6.71 8.63
C LYS A 63 6.21 -6.37 7.77
N TYR A 64 6.80 -5.21 8.03
CA TYR A 64 8.08 -4.82 7.47
C TYR A 64 8.85 -3.95 8.45
N HIS A 65 10.17 -3.91 8.28
CA HIS A 65 11.07 -3.24 9.22
C HIS A 65 11.81 -2.11 8.51
N VAL A 66 11.73 -0.91 9.09
CA VAL A 66 12.48 0.27 8.64
C VAL A 66 12.96 1.02 9.86
N ASN A 67 14.26 1.31 9.89
CA ASN A 67 14.95 2.10 10.91
C ASN A 67 14.73 1.58 12.34
N GLY A 68 14.68 0.25 12.50
CA GLY A 68 14.42 -0.41 13.79
C GLY A 68 12.95 -0.40 14.22
N ILE A 69 12.04 0.14 13.42
CA ILE A 69 10.60 0.16 13.67
C ILE A 69 9.93 -0.92 12.82
N THR A 70 8.99 -1.66 13.44
CA THR A 70 8.16 -2.65 12.76
C THR A 70 6.81 -2.02 12.42
N TYR A 71 6.44 -2.06 11.16
CA TYR A 71 5.14 -1.63 10.67
C TYR A 71 4.32 -2.87 10.37
N SER A 72 3.08 -2.92 10.87
CA SER A 72 2.15 -4.04 10.64
C SER A 72 0.92 -3.54 9.91
N LYS A 73 0.52 -4.25 8.84
CA LYS A 73 -0.56 -3.85 7.95
C LYS A 73 -1.33 -5.07 7.47
N THR A 74 -2.53 -4.85 6.94
CA THR A 74 -3.31 -5.86 6.23
C THR A 74 -3.43 -5.45 4.77
N ALA A 75 -3.34 -6.39 3.85
CA ALA A 75 -3.60 -6.16 2.44
C ALA A 75 -4.35 -7.33 1.80
N ASN A 76 -5.11 -7.03 0.74
CA ASN A 76 -5.90 -8.02 0.01
C ASN A 76 -5.04 -8.70 -1.08
N TYR A 77 -4.11 -9.54 -0.62
CA TYR A 77 -3.28 -10.41 -1.48
C TYR A 77 -3.40 -11.85 -0.99
N SER A 78 -3.09 -12.80 -1.86
CA SER A 78 -3.22 -14.25 -1.60
C SER A 78 -1.90 -14.90 -1.18
N TYR A 79 -1.08 -14.20 -0.41
CA TYR A 79 0.16 -14.74 0.13
C TYR A 79 -0.09 -15.78 1.22
N GLN A 80 0.87 -16.68 1.41
CA GLN A 80 0.93 -17.60 2.53
C GLN A 80 1.79 -17.02 3.65
N LYS A 81 1.57 -17.47 4.88
CA LYS A 81 2.40 -17.03 6.02
C LYS A 81 3.87 -17.35 5.76
N GLY A 82 4.73 -16.35 5.95
CA GLY A 82 6.17 -16.43 5.71
C GLY A 82 6.60 -16.00 4.32
N ASP A 83 5.67 -15.81 3.38
CA ASP A 83 5.97 -15.26 2.07
C ASP A 83 6.58 -13.88 2.21
N LYS A 84 7.63 -13.63 1.42
CA LYS A 84 8.33 -12.36 1.36
C LYS A 84 8.04 -11.66 0.05
N PHE A 85 7.85 -10.35 0.12
CA PHE A 85 7.54 -9.52 -1.05
C PHE A 85 8.17 -8.14 -0.94
N LEU A 86 8.34 -7.50 -2.09
CA LEU A 86 8.93 -6.16 -2.16
C LEU A 86 7.91 -5.13 -1.68
N ILE A 87 8.34 -4.23 -0.82
CA ILE A 87 7.56 -3.08 -0.39
C ILE A 87 8.24 -1.81 -0.86
N ILE A 88 7.46 -0.91 -1.45
CA ILE A 88 7.83 0.49 -1.64
C ILE A 88 7.25 1.32 -0.50
N PHE A 89 8.03 2.27 0.03
CA PHE A 89 7.59 3.18 1.09
C PHE A 89 8.15 4.59 0.91
N ASP A 90 7.46 5.58 1.48
CA ASP A 90 7.96 6.95 1.59
C ASP A 90 9.02 7.03 2.70
N SER A 91 10.25 7.38 2.34
CA SER A 91 11.34 7.50 3.31
C SER A 91 11.15 8.56 4.41
N ILE A 92 10.24 9.52 4.24
CA ILE A 92 9.88 10.53 5.26
C ILE A 92 8.80 9.97 6.20
N LYS A 93 7.82 9.24 5.65
CA LYS A 93 6.73 8.61 6.40
C LYS A 93 6.63 7.13 6.03
N PRO A 94 7.43 6.24 6.63
CA PRO A 94 7.49 4.83 6.22
C PRO A 94 6.19 4.04 6.39
N ASP A 95 5.24 4.54 7.18
CA ASP A 95 3.88 4.00 7.25
C ASP A 95 3.09 4.21 5.94
N ASN A 96 3.50 5.14 5.08
CA ASN A 96 2.97 5.26 3.73
C ASN A 96 3.73 4.29 2.81
N SER A 97 3.10 3.16 2.49
CA SER A 97 3.74 2.04 1.79
C SER A 97 2.75 1.23 0.97
N ALA A 98 3.27 0.52 -0.02
CA ALA A 98 2.53 -0.41 -0.87
C ALA A 98 3.35 -1.68 -1.11
N ILE A 99 2.64 -2.81 -1.24
CA ILE A 99 3.23 -4.07 -1.72
C ILE A 99 3.41 -3.95 -3.23
N LEU A 100 4.56 -4.35 -3.75
CA LEU A 100 4.85 -4.44 -5.18
C LEU A 100 4.75 -5.90 -5.62
N ASP A 101 3.51 -6.41 -5.68
CA ASP A 101 3.24 -7.82 -6.02
C ASP A 101 3.73 -8.18 -7.42
N ILE A 102 3.89 -7.19 -8.30
CA ILE A 102 4.53 -7.31 -9.62
C ILE A 102 5.96 -7.88 -9.63
N TYR A 103 6.61 -8.02 -8.46
CA TYR A 103 7.93 -8.64 -8.32
C TYR A 103 7.90 -9.82 -7.35
N SER A 104 8.23 -11.00 -7.87
CA SER A 104 8.50 -12.18 -7.04
C SER A 104 9.90 -12.08 -6.43
N ILE A 105 10.01 -12.35 -5.13
CA ILE A 105 11.31 -12.52 -4.47
C ILE A 105 11.69 -13.98 -4.60
N GLU A 106 12.65 -14.26 -5.47
CA GLU A 106 13.19 -15.60 -5.61
C GLU A 106 13.85 -16.09 -4.31
N ASN A 107 13.83 -17.40 -4.08
CA ASN A 107 14.28 -18.00 -2.82
C ASN A 107 15.72 -17.62 -2.44
N TYR A 108 16.60 -17.39 -3.41
CA TYR A 108 17.99 -16.98 -3.15
C TYR A 108 18.13 -15.53 -2.65
N LEU A 109 17.07 -14.73 -2.76
CA LEU A 109 17.00 -13.34 -2.30
C LEU A 109 16.38 -13.21 -0.89
N ILE A 110 15.92 -14.31 -0.28
CA ILE A 110 15.22 -14.32 1.01
C ILE A 110 16.13 -13.88 2.17
N ASP A 111 17.44 -14.13 2.07
CA ASP A 111 18.46 -13.79 3.09
C ASP A 111 19.17 -12.45 2.82
N LEU A 112 18.63 -11.64 1.91
CA LEU A 112 19.19 -10.32 1.62
C LEU A 112 19.21 -9.43 2.86
N LYS A 113 20.39 -8.89 3.14
CA LYS A 113 20.56 -7.87 4.17
C LYS A 113 19.95 -6.56 3.71
N VAL A 114 18.72 -6.29 4.15
CA VAL A 114 18.07 -4.99 3.93
C VAL A 114 18.78 -3.94 4.79
N PRO A 115 19.25 -2.81 4.22
CA PRO A 115 19.78 -1.70 4.99
C PRO A 115 18.72 -1.19 5.97
N SER A 116 19.14 -0.71 7.14
CA SER A 116 18.20 -0.20 8.16
C SER A 116 17.26 0.86 7.60
N LYS A 117 17.72 1.71 6.66
CA LYS A 117 16.90 2.76 6.04
C LYS A 117 16.21 2.33 4.74
N GLY A 118 16.19 1.04 4.40
CA GLY A 118 15.76 0.52 3.11
C GLY A 118 16.73 0.81 1.96
N TRP A 119 16.52 0.15 0.83
CA TRP A 119 17.26 0.36 -0.41
C TRP A 119 16.80 1.63 -1.14
N LYS A 120 17.74 2.29 -1.82
CA LYS A 120 17.39 3.16 -2.96
C LYS A 120 17.09 2.27 -4.16
N TYR A 121 16.48 2.83 -5.19
CA TYR A 121 16.18 2.12 -6.44
C TYR A 121 17.37 1.31 -6.99
N GLN A 122 18.53 1.95 -7.14
CA GLN A 122 19.75 1.32 -7.66
C GLN A 122 20.38 0.27 -6.73
N ASP A 123 19.98 0.24 -5.46
CA ASP A 123 20.54 -0.66 -4.45
C ASP A 123 19.68 -1.93 -4.30
N VAL A 124 18.54 -1.99 -5.00
CA VAL A 124 17.68 -3.19 -5.01
C VAL A 124 18.44 -4.31 -5.74
N PRO A 125 18.65 -5.47 -5.10
CA PRO A 125 19.55 -6.52 -5.59
C PRO A 125 18.93 -7.41 -6.68
N PHE A 126 17.84 -6.97 -7.29
CA PHE A 126 17.16 -7.65 -8.40
C PHE A 126 16.54 -6.60 -9.33
N ASN A 127 16.20 -7.02 -10.54
CA ASN A 127 15.76 -6.10 -11.57
C ASN A 127 14.36 -5.56 -11.26
N ILE A 128 14.27 -4.25 -11.05
CA ILE A 128 13.02 -3.51 -10.90
C ILE A 128 12.99 -2.37 -11.91
N ASP A 129 11.79 -1.94 -12.30
CA ASP A 129 11.59 -0.90 -13.30
C ASP A 129 10.75 0.23 -12.71
N SER A 130 11.34 1.42 -12.63
CA SER A 130 10.71 2.58 -11.99
C SER A 130 9.43 3.05 -12.70
N ASN A 131 9.32 2.89 -14.01
CA ASN A 131 8.12 3.27 -14.76
C ASN A 131 6.96 2.31 -14.49
N THR A 132 7.26 1.02 -14.41
CA THR A 132 6.34 -0.07 -14.09
C THR A 132 5.83 0.10 -12.66
N ILE A 133 6.73 0.36 -11.71
CA ILE A 133 6.37 0.67 -10.31
C ILE A 133 5.47 1.90 -10.25
N LYS A 134 5.84 2.98 -10.94
CA LYS A 134 5.04 4.21 -10.97
C LYS A 134 3.64 3.93 -11.51
N LYS A 135 3.52 3.19 -12.62
CA LYS A 135 2.23 2.80 -13.18
C LYS A 135 1.45 1.95 -12.18
N TYR A 136 2.06 0.91 -11.63
CA TYR A 136 1.42 0.00 -10.66
C TYR A 136 0.89 0.73 -9.42
N VAL A 137 1.69 1.63 -8.84
CA VAL A 137 1.32 2.36 -7.62
C VAL A 137 0.25 3.43 -7.90
N GLN A 138 0.18 3.97 -9.12
CA GLN A 138 -0.82 4.97 -9.52
C GLN A 138 -2.10 4.36 -10.09
N ASP A 139 -2.03 3.15 -10.66
CA ASP A 139 -3.10 2.49 -11.40
C ASP A 139 -3.78 1.43 -10.53
N TRP A 140 -5.00 1.71 -10.09
CA TRP A 140 -5.76 0.84 -9.17
C TRP A 140 -6.31 -0.43 -9.86
N ASN A 141 -6.11 -0.56 -11.17
CA ASN A 141 -6.64 -1.64 -12.01
C ASN A 141 -5.61 -2.75 -12.32
N VAL A 142 -4.43 -2.75 -11.70
CA VAL A 142 -3.50 -3.87 -11.86
C VAL A 142 -3.94 -4.99 -10.91
N GLU A 143 -4.45 -6.08 -11.49
CA GLU A 143 -4.84 -7.26 -10.71
C GLU A 143 -3.61 -7.84 -9.99
N PRO A 144 -3.74 -8.21 -8.70
CA PRO A 144 -2.69 -8.95 -8.00
C PRO A 144 -2.42 -10.27 -8.74
N PHE A 145 -1.19 -10.78 -8.69
CA PHE A 145 -0.91 -12.09 -9.23
C PHE A 145 -1.73 -13.14 -8.47
N GLU A 146 -2.51 -13.93 -9.21
CA GLU A 146 -3.15 -15.11 -8.65
C GLU A 146 -2.08 -16.16 -8.35
N TYR A 147 -1.95 -16.52 -7.08
CA TYR A 147 -1.09 -17.62 -6.65
C TYR A 147 -1.66 -18.93 -7.21
N ILE A 148 -1.00 -19.51 -8.20
CA ILE A 148 -1.34 -20.85 -8.68
C ILE A 148 -0.82 -21.85 -7.63
N GLN A 149 -1.72 -22.43 -6.84
CA GLN A 149 -1.38 -23.54 -5.94
C GLN A 149 -0.78 -24.69 -6.77
N LYS A 150 0.49 -25.03 -6.50
CA LYS A 150 1.12 -26.26 -6.99
C LYS A 150 0.88 -27.40 -6.03
#